data_AF-A0A8H3LQU2-F1
#
_entry.id   AF-A0A8H3LQU2-F1
#
_cell.length_a   1.000
_cell.length_b   1.000
_cell.length_c   1.000
_cell.angle_alpha   90.00
_cell.angle_beta   90.00
_cell.angle_gamma   90.00
#
_symmetry.space_group_name_H-M   'P 1'
#
loop_
_entity.id
_entity.type
_entity.pdbx_description
1 polymer ?
#
loop_
_entity_poly.entity_id
_entity_poly.type
_entity_poly.pdbx_seq_one_letter_code
_entity_poly.pdbx_strand_id
1 'polypeptide(L)'
;MSHFQSLEEEIMINIFKYIERPMNLILTCQKWSNVAKNSRAKAEWLVTQHGKLHALFYAVGLGPTFITVDVCEVLITERKVVISECFMRKLLDHFGTLDQRLIELKMEHNIEPLEFGSTSWASDLPLSVFIYLITKGYDNASSDLTLNLGDMELFHTWNIIGGRENQYLNLANLPFIE
;
A
#
# COMPACT_ATOMS: atom_id res chain seq x y z
N MET A 1 26.36 21.65 6.82
CA MET A 1 25.08 21.07 6.34
C MET A 1 23.93 21.72 7.11
N SER A 2 23.41 22.88 6.69
CA SER A 2 22.35 23.61 7.41
C SER A 2 21.17 24.08 6.53
N HIS A 3 21.26 24.02 5.20
CA HIS A 3 20.25 24.60 4.31
C HIS A 3 18.87 23.91 4.35
N PHE A 4 18.78 22.63 4.71
CA PHE A 4 17.49 21.93 4.79
C PHE A 4 16.74 22.16 6.11
N GLN A 5 17.41 22.72 7.14
CA GLN A 5 16.77 22.96 8.43
C GLN A 5 15.68 24.03 8.36
N SER A 6 15.77 24.98 7.42
CA SER A 6 14.78 26.06 7.25
C SER A 6 13.64 25.72 6.29
N LEU A 7 13.69 24.59 5.58
CA LEU A 7 12.65 24.25 4.59
C LEU A 7 11.33 23.89 5.30
N GLU A 8 10.22 24.45 4.84
CA GLU A 8 8.90 24.09 5.40
C GLU A 8 8.59 22.61 5.17
N GLU A 9 7.85 22.01 6.10
CA GLU A 9 7.50 20.58 6.05
C GLU A 9 6.74 20.24 4.76
N GLU A 10 5.86 21.12 4.30
CA GLU A 10 5.09 20.94 3.07
C GLU A 10 5.99 20.81 1.82
N ILE A 11 7.03 21.64 1.73
CA ILE A 11 8.00 21.56 0.62
C ILE A 11 8.76 20.24 0.71
N MET A 12 9.13 19.81 1.92
CA MET A 12 9.82 18.53 2.09
C MET A 12 8.94 17.34 1.69
N ILE A 13 7.64 17.35 2.03
CA ILE A 13 6.69 16.33 1.61
C ILE A 13 6.59 16.29 0.08
N ASN A 14 6.50 17.46 -0.55
CA ASN A 14 6.43 17.57 -2.01
C ASN A 14 7.70 17.08 -2.71
N ILE A 15 8.87 17.17 -2.08
CA ILE A 15 10.11 16.56 -2.58
C ILE A 15 10.08 15.04 -2.33
N PHE A 16 9.73 14.62 -1.10
CA PHE A 16 9.80 13.24 -0.65
C PHE A 16 8.99 12.28 -1.54
N LYS A 17 7.81 12.70 -2.01
CA LYS A 17 6.93 11.84 -2.82
C LYS A 17 7.52 11.37 -4.15
N TYR A 18 8.52 12.09 -4.69
CA TYR A 18 9.20 11.73 -5.93
C TYR A 18 10.46 10.89 -5.73
N ILE A 19 10.81 10.57 -4.47
CA ILE A 19 12.01 9.81 -4.15
C ILE A 19 11.75 8.33 -4.39
N GLU A 20 12.45 7.74 -5.35
CA GLU A 20 12.34 6.32 -5.69
C GLU A 20 12.77 5.40 -4.54
N ARG A 21 13.86 5.77 -3.83
CA ARG A 21 14.43 4.98 -2.74
C ARG A 21 14.48 5.80 -1.44
N PRO A 22 13.37 5.90 -0.69
CA PRO A 22 13.27 6.79 0.47
C PRO A 22 14.27 6.46 1.58
N MET A 23 14.70 5.20 1.70
CA MET A 23 15.65 4.77 2.74
C MET A 23 16.98 5.54 2.69
N ASN A 24 17.51 5.78 1.49
CA ASN A 24 18.76 6.52 1.31
C ASN A 24 18.62 7.96 1.85
N LEU A 25 17.47 8.60 1.59
CA LEU A 25 17.20 9.97 2.02
C LEU A 25 16.97 10.05 3.53
N ILE A 26 16.23 9.11 4.09
CA ILE A 26 15.94 9.02 5.54
C ILE A 26 17.22 8.97 6.38
N LEU A 27 18.23 8.24 5.90
CA LEU A 27 19.50 8.06 6.60
C LEU A 27 20.39 9.33 6.56
N THR A 28 20.08 10.33 5.74
CA THR A 28 20.90 11.54 5.62
C THR A 28 20.73 12.51 6.79
N CYS A 29 19.50 12.68 7.30
CA CYS A 29 19.25 13.59 8.42
C CYS A 29 17.92 13.31 9.15
N GLN A 30 17.83 13.79 10.39
CA GLN A 30 16.64 13.63 11.23
C GLN A 30 15.37 14.23 10.59
N LYS A 31 15.50 15.31 9.81
CA LYS A 31 14.35 15.98 9.21
C LYS A 31 13.68 15.09 8.15
N TRP A 32 14.46 14.44 7.28
CA TRP A 32 13.94 13.45 6.34
C TRP A 32 13.40 12.20 7.04
N SER A 33 14.03 11.79 8.15
CA SER A 33 13.49 10.72 8.99
C SER A 33 12.10 11.07 9.56
N ASN A 34 11.89 12.32 9.99
CA ASN A 34 10.60 12.78 10.47
C ASN A 34 9.56 12.85 9.33
N VAL A 35 9.94 13.35 8.15
CA VAL A 35 9.05 13.35 6.97
C VAL A 35 8.64 11.94 6.59
N ALA A 36 9.55 10.96 6.60
CA ALA A 36 9.20 9.58 6.29
C ALA A 36 8.26 8.91 7.31
N LYS A 37 8.17 9.45 8.54
CA LYS A 37 7.21 8.99 9.55
C LYS A 37 5.85 9.68 9.41
N ASN A 38 5.78 10.83 8.74
CA ASN A 38 4.55 11.59 8.55
C ASN A 38 3.56 10.81 7.66
N SER A 39 2.32 10.63 8.14
CA SER A 39 1.28 9.85 7.48
C SER A 39 0.88 10.44 6.11
N ARG A 40 0.85 11.77 5.99
CA ARG A 40 0.59 12.45 4.71
C ARG A 40 1.72 12.25 3.72
N ALA A 41 2.98 12.31 4.17
CA ALA A 41 4.13 12.06 3.31
C ALA A 41 4.13 10.64 2.75
N LYS A 42 3.84 9.64 3.61
CA LYS A 42 3.70 8.23 3.20
C LYS A 42 2.57 8.05 2.17
N ALA A 43 1.42 8.66 2.41
CA ALA A 43 0.27 8.57 1.51
C ALA A 43 0.54 9.25 0.14
N GLU A 44 1.13 10.45 0.14
CA GLU A 44 1.58 11.14 -1.08
C GLU A 44 2.56 10.30 -1.88
N TRP A 45 3.55 9.72 -1.20
CA TRP A 45 4.55 8.87 -1.83
C TRP A 45 3.89 7.63 -2.46
N LEU A 46 3.03 6.90 -1.73
CA LEU A 46 2.32 5.73 -2.25
C LEU A 46 1.52 6.04 -3.51
N VAL A 47 0.73 7.12 -3.49
CA VAL A 47 -0.10 7.53 -4.63
C VAL A 47 0.77 7.95 -5.81
N THR A 48 1.88 8.64 -5.55
CA THR A 48 2.81 9.09 -6.60
C THR A 48 3.54 7.92 -7.25
N GLN A 49 3.98 6.92 -6.46
CA GLN A 49 4.77 5.80 -6.95
C GLN A 49 3.92 4.69 -7.58
N HIS A 50 2.73 4.42 -7.04
CA HIS A 50 1.92 3.26 -7.42
C HIS A 50 0.54 3.60 -8.00
N GLY A 51 0.17 4.87 -8.00
CA GLY A 51 -1.17 5.32 -8.39
C GLY A 51 -2.22 5.01 -7.32
N LYS A 52 -3.37 5.66 -7.44
CA LYS A 52 -4.47 5.52 -6.46
C LYS A 52 -5.00 4.09 -6.38
N LEU A 53 -5.08 3.40 -7.51
CA LEU A 53 -5.66 2.06 -7.62
C LEU A 53 -4.86 1.01 -6.81
N HIS A 54 -3.53 1.13 -6.78
CA HIS A 54 -2.64 0.15 -6.14
C HIS A 54 -2.08 0.63 -4.79
N ALA A 55 -2.27 1.89 -4.42
CA ALA A 55 -1.67 2.48 -3.22
C ALA A 55 -1.94 1.65 -1.96
N LEU A 56 -3.17 1.18 -1.75
CA LEU A 56 -3.51 0.33 -0.60
C LEU A 56 -2.86 -1.06 -0.67
N PHE A 57 -2.73 -1.64 -1.87
CA PHE A 57 -2.06 -2.93 -2.04
C PHE A 57 -0.59 -2.87 -1.60
N TYR A 58 0.12 -1.85 -2.08
CA TYR A 58 1.51 -1.63 -1.72
C TYR A 58 1.66 -1.23 -0.25
N ALA A 59 0.76 -0.41 0.30
CA ALA A 59 0.79 0.00 1.70
C ALA A 59 0.78 -1.22 2.64
N VAL A 60 -0.15 -2.16 2.41
CA VAL A 60 -0.27 -3.38 3.21
C VAL A 60 0.96 -4.27 3.04
N GLY A 61 1.46 -4.42 1.80
CA GLY A 61 2.64 -5.24 1.51
C GLY A 61 3.96 -4.69 2.09
N LEU A 62 4.05 -3.39 2.35
CA LEU A 62 5.18 -2.78 3.07
C LEU A 62 5.16 -3.08 4.58
N GLY A 63 4.06 -3.62 5.09
CA GLY A 63 3.97 -4.15 6.45
C GLY A 63 3.71 -3.12 7.55
N PRO A 64 3.65 -3.58 8.81
CA PRO A 64 3.17 -2.81 9.96
C PRO A 64 4.02 -1.59 10.31
N THR A 65 5.30 -1.57 9.91
CA THR A 65 6.18 -0.40 10.10
C THR A 65 5.80 0.78 9.21
N PHE A 66 5.13 0.50 8.09
CA PHE A 66 4.75 1.50 7.12
C PHE A 66 3.29 1.93 7.30
N ILE A 67 2.35 0.98 7.30
CA ILE A 67 0.92 1.26 7.29
C ILE A 67 0.34 1.45 8.70
N THR A 68 -0.37 2.55 8.90
CA THR A 68 -1.10 2.88 10.13
C THR A 68 -2.51 3.35 9.77
N VAL A 69 -3.40 3.45 10.76
CA VAL A 69 -4.77 3.96 10.55
C VAL A 69 -4.74 5.35 9.94
N ASP A 70 -3.86 6.24 10.43
CA ASP A 70 -3.70 7.60 9.88
C ASP A 70 -3.29 7.59 8.41
N VAL A 71 -2.40 6.67 7.99
CA VAL A 71 -2.02 6.53 6.57
C VAL A 71 -3.22 6.09 5.74
N CYS A 72 -4.00 5.13 6.22
CA CYS A 72 -5.22 4.69 5.56
C CYS A 72 -6.27 5.82 5.47
N GLU A 73 -6.44 6.60 6.53
CA GLU A 73 -7.33 7.75 6.57
C GLU A 73 -6.93 8.80 5.53
N VAL A 74 -5.66 9.17 5.45
CA VAL A 74 -5.20 10.12 4.43
C VAL A 74 -5.43 9.57 3.01
N LEU A 75 -5.12 8.30 2.77
CA LEU A 75 -5.33 7.67 1.46
C LEU A 75 -6.80 7.69 1.03
N ILE A 76 -7.71 7.25 1.90
CA ILE A 76 -9.13 7.11 1.59
C ILE A 76 -9.84 8.47 1.59
N THR A 77 -9.63 9.28 2.64
CA THR A 77 -10.38 10.52 2.85
C THR A 77 -9.81 11.68 2.04
N GLU A 78 -8.50 11.93 2.13
CA GLU A 78 -7.88 13.09 1.46
C GLU A 78 -7.50 12.80 0.00
N ARG A 79 -7.07 11.57 -0.32
CA ARG A 79 -6.59 11.21 -1.67
C ARG A 79 -7.62 10.48 -2.52
N LYS A 80 -8.78 10.13 -1.93
CA LYS A 80 -9.88 9.44 -2.60
C LYS A 80 -9.41 8.13 -3.23
N VAL A 81 -8.54 7.40 -2.54
CA VAL A 81 -8.17 6.03 -2.92
C VAL A 81 -9.38 5.14 -2.68
N VAL A 82 -9.79 4.40 -3.72
CA VAL A 82 -10.94 3.52 -3.64
C VAL A 82 -10.52 2.16 -3.11
N ILE A 83 -11.32 1.62 -2.21
CA ILE A 83 -11.18 0.24 -1.73
C ILE A 83 -11.94 -0.65 -2.71
N SER A 84 -11.22 -1.43 -3.51
CA SER A 84 -11.85 -2.35 -4.48
C SER A 84 -12.29 -3.65 -3.81
N GLU A 85 -13.27 -4.34 -4.41
CA GLU A 85 -13.69 -5.67 -3.95
C GLU A 85 -12.53 -6.68 -4.01
N CYS A 86 -11.68 -6.58 -5.05
CA CYS A 86 -10.48 -7.40 -5.17
C CYS A 86 -9.52 -7.20 -3.98
N PHE A 87 -9.31 -5.94 -3.58
CA PHE A 87 -8.50 -5.62 -2.40
C PHE A 87 -9.10 -6.23 -1.14
N MET A 88 -10.40 -6.07 -0.93
CA MET A 88 -11.12 -6.62 0.23
C MET A 88 -11.01 -8.14 0.30
N ARG A 89 -11.23 -8.84 -0.82
CA ARG A 89 -11.12 -10.30 -0.90
C ARG A 89 -9.72 -10.76 -0.56
N LYS A 90 -8.71 -10.17 -1.20
CA LYS A 90 -7.31 -10.49 -0.92
C LYS A 90 -6.94 -10.19 0.54
N LEU A 91 -7.45 -9.09 1.10
CA LEU A 91 -7.19 -8.73 2.49
C LEU A 91 -7.77 -9.77 3.46
N LEU A 92 -9.00 -10.22 3.21
CA LEU A 92 -9.65 -11.27 4.00
C LEU A 92 -8.93 -12.62 3.88
N ASP A 93 -8.46 -12.96 2.68
CA ASP A 93 -7.77 -14.23 2.41
C ASP A 93 -6.38 -14.30 3.06
N HIS A 94 -5.69 -13.16 3.20
CA HIS A 94 -4.31 -13.12 3.67
C HIS A 94 -4.14 -12.63 5.12
N PHE A 95 -5.13 -11.97 5.71
CA PHE A 95 -5.02 -11.48 7.09
C PHE A 95 -4.94 -12.64 8.10
N GLY A 96 -4.01 -12.56 9.06
CA GLY A 96 -3.89 -13.52 10.16
C GLY A 96 -3.50 -14.96 9.75
N THR A 97 -3.05 -15.18 8.51
CA THR A 97 -2.79 -16.52 7.94
C THR A 97 -1.54 -17.23 8.46
N LEU A 98 -0.88 -16.73 9.50
CA LEU A 98 0.21 -17.42 10.18
C LEU A 98 -0.28 -17.99 11.52
N ASP A 99 -1.12 -19.03 11.45
CA ASP A 99 -1.35 -19.90 12.60
C ASP A 99 -0.17 -20.85 12.74
N GLN A 100 0.77 -20.50 13.63
CA GLN A 100 1.97 -21.27 13.94
C GLN A 100 1.65 -22.74 14.25
N ARG A 101 0.51 -23.01 14.90
CA ARG A 101 0.08 -24.35 15.28
C ARG A 101 -0.40 -25.16 14.07
N LEU A 102 -0.99 -24.49 13.08
CA LEU A 102 -1.40 -25.08 11.81
C LEU A 102 -0.18 -25.39 10.92
N ILE A 103 0.88 -24.56 10.99
CA ILE A 103 2.16 -24.79 10.31
C ILE A 103 2.85 -26.02 10.92
N GLU A 104 2.94 -26.09 12.25
CA GLU A 104 3.50 -27.24 12.99
C GLU A 104 2.74 -28.55 12.67
N LEU A 105 1.41 -28.52 12.69
CA LEU A 105 0.58 -29.68 12.34
C LEU A 105 0.78 -30.12 10.88
N LYS A 106 0.97 -29.20 9.93
CA LYS A 106 1.20 -29.55 8.53
C LYS A 106 2.61 -30.13 8.29
N MET A 107 3.61 -29.63 9.02
CA MET A 107 4.97 -30.20 9.00
C MET A 107 5.02 -31.62 9.59
N GLU A 108 4.26 -31.89 10.65
CA GLU A 108 4.17 -33.22 11.27
C GLU A 108 3.55 -34.27 10.34
N HIS A 109 2.66 -33.86 9.43
CA HIS A 109 1.92 -34.77 8.54
C HIS A 109 2.53 -34.89 7.12
N ASN A 110 3.75 -34.40 6.87
CA ASN A 110 4.47 -34.49 5.58
C ASN A 110 3.64 -34.04 4.35
N ILE A 111 2.68 -33.13 4.54
CA ILE A 111 2.04 -32.46 3.41
C ILE A 111 3.09 -31.48 2.89
N GLU A 112 3.56 -31.70 1.66
CA GLU A 112 4.59 -30.84 1.05
C GLU A 112 4.24 -29.37 1.32
N PRO A 113 5.17 -28.58 1.89
CA PRO A 113 4.89 -27.19 2.18
C PRO A 113 4.65 -26.49 0.85
N LEU A 114 3.39 -26.17 0.56
CA LEU A 114 3.01 -25.24 -0.48
C LEU A 114 3.75 -23.93 -0.17
N GLU A 115 4.92 -23.76 -0.78
CA GLU A 115 5.84 -22.63 -0.73
C GLU A 115 5.57 -21.64 0.41
N PHE A 116 5.83 -22.04 1.66
CA PHE A 116 5.93 -21.11 2.80
C PHE A 116 7.27 -20.37 2.72
N GLY A 117 7.46 -19.65 1.62
CA GLY A 117 8.58 -18.80 1.31
C GLY A 117 8.11 -17.37 1.07
N SER A 118 7.33 -16.80 1.99
CA SER A 118 7.14 -15.35 2.16
C SER A 118 6.10 -15.13 3.25
N THR A 119 6.36 -14.20 4.16
CA THR A 119 5.33 -13.58 5.00
C THR A 119 4.13 -13.25 4.11
N SER A 120 2.95 -13.78 4.44
CA SER A 120 1.77 -13.55 3.61
C SER A 120 1.51 -12.05 3.53
N TRP A 121 1.10 -11.55 2.35
CA TRP A 121 1.03 -10.12 2.02
C TRP A 121 0.37 -9.22 3.09
N ALA A 122 -0.57 -9.76 3.88
CA ALA A 122 -1.27 -9.05 4.96
C ALA A 122 -1.20 -9.77 6.33
N SER A 123 -0.35 -10.78 6.50
CA SER A 123 -0.28 -11.59 7.73
C SER A 123 0.00 -10.75 8.98
N ASP A 124 1.01 -9.88 8.90
CA ASP A 124 1.47 -9.06 10.02
C ASP A 124 0.75 -7.69 10.10
N LEU A 125 -0.37 -7.54 9.39
CA LEU A 125 -1.12 -6.29 9.38
C LEU A 125 -1.68 -6.01 10.79
N PRO A 126 -1.54 -4.79 11.34
CA PRO A 126 -2.12 -4.48 12.64
C PRO A 126 -3.64 -4.63 12.61
N LEU A 127 -4.20 -5.27 13.65
CA LEU A 127 -5.65 -5.51 13.74
C LEU A 127 -6.48 -4.22 13.61
N SER A 128 -5.98 -3.10 14.15
CA SER A 128 -6.63 -1.79 14.02
C SER A 128 -6.71 -1.31 12.58
N VAL A 129 -5.67 -1.53 11.79
CA VAL A 129 -5.63 -1.19 10.35
C VAL A 129 -6.57 -2.10 9.57
N PHE A 130 -6.57 -3.40 9.87
CA PHE A 130 -7.49 -4.35 9.25
C PHE A 130 -8.95 -3.96 9.51
N ILE A 131 -9.35 -3.74 10.77
CA ILE A 131 -10.71 -3.33 11.13
C ILE A 131 -11.09 -2.04 10.39
N TYR A 132 -10.21 -1.04 10.38
CA TYR A 132 -10.47 0.22 9.69
C TYR A 132 -10.73 0.04 8.19
N LEU A 133 -9.87 -0.74 7.51
CA LEU A 133 -10.00 -1.00 6.07
C LEU A 133 -11.28 -1.76 5.74
N ILE A 134 -11.64 -2.77 6.56
CA ILE A 134 -12.86 -3.54 6.36
C ILE A 134 -14.09 -2.66 6.56
N THR A 135 -14.16 -1.89 7.65
CA THR A 135 -15.29 -0.98 7.91
C THR A 135 -15.46 0.02 6.77
N LYS A 136 -14.38 0.68 6.33
CA LYS A 136 -14.44 1.63 5.21
C LYS A 136 -14.77 0.96 3.88
N GLY A 137 -14.31 -0.26 3.65
CA GLY A 137 -14.65 -1.03 2.46
C GLY A 137 -16.14 -1.35 2.38
N TYR A 138 -16.74 -1.78 3.49
CA TYR A 138 -18.19 -2.05 3.56
C TYR A 138 -19.04 -0.78 3.44
N ASP A 139 -18.64 0.30 4.10
CA ASP A 139 -19.33 1.60 3.97
C ASP A 139 -19.37 2.03 2.49
N ASN A 140 -18.24 1.90 1.78
CA ASN A 140 -18.13 2.26 0.36
C ASN A 140 -18.91 1.31 -0.56
N ALA A 141 -18.93 0.00 -0.26
CA ALA A 141 -19.68 -1.00 -1.04
C ALA A 141 -21.20 -0.78 -1.00
N SER A 142 -21.72 -0.16 0.07
CA SER A 142 -23.12 0.26 0.14
C SER A 142 -23.44 1.46 -0.76
N SER A 143 -22.43 2.23 -1.15
CA SER A 143 -22.57 3.44 -1.98
C SER A 143 -22.12 3.27 -3.43
N ASP A 144 -21.24 2.32 -3.76
CA ASP A 144 -20.64 2.21 -5.08
C ASP A 144 -20.45 0.76 -5.55
N LEU A 145 -21.47 0.24 -6.23
CA LEU A 145 -21.49 -1.07 -6.90
C LEU A 145 -20.73 -1.07 -8.25
N THR A 146 -19.93 -0.04 -8.54
CA THR A 146 -19.51 0.28 -9.92
C THR A 146 -18.01 0.18 -10.23
N LEU A 147 -17.17 -0.41 -9.37
CA LEU A 147 -15.85 -0.88 -9.82
C LEU A 147 -16.00 -2.26 -10.47
N ASN A 148 -16.48 -2.20 -11.71
CA ASN A 148 -16.73 -3.30 -12.62
C ASN A 148 -15.51 -4.21 -12.81
N LEU A 149 -15.81 -5.47 -13.15
CA LEU A 149 -14.92 -6.55 -13.60
C LEU A 149 -13.77 -6.10 -14.55
N GLY A 150 -13.93 -4.99 -15.29
CA GLY A 150 -12.88 -4.42 -16.14
C GLY A 150 -11.65 -3.90 -15.38
N ASP A 151 -11.82 -3.37 -14.17
CA ASP A 151 -10.67 -2.98 -13.34
C ASP A 151 -9.93 -4.21 -12.79
N MET A 152 -10.62 -5.34 -12.59
CA MET A 152 -9.98 -6.61 -12.22
C MET A 152 -9.08 -7.13 -13.33
N GLU A 153 -9.47 -7.02 -14.61
CA GLU A 153 -8.59 -7.38 -15.74
C GLU A 153 -7.33 -6.50 -15.79
N LEU A 154 -7.46 -5.20 -15.48
CA LEU A 154 -6.31 -4.30 -15.34
C LEU A 154 -5.41 -4.71 -14.17
N PHE A 155 -5.97 -5.01 -12.99
CA PHE A 155 -5.21 -5.50 -11.83
C PHE A 155 -4.43 -6.80 -12.12
N HIS A 156 -5.04 -7.74 -12.85
CA HIS A 156 -4.37 -8.99 -13.23
C HIS A 156 -3.27 -8.74 -14.27
N THR A 157 -3.56 -7.94 -15.28
CA THR A 157 -2.59 -7.60 -16.34
C THR A 157 -1.37 -6.88 -15.76
N TRP A 158 -1.55 -5.99 -14.79
CA TRP A 158 -0.46 -5.20 -14.19
C TRP A 158 0.34 -5.98 -13.15
N ASN A 159 -0.26 -6.95 -12.45
CA ASN A 159 0.50 -7.89 -11.59
C ASN A 159 1.36 -8.86 -12.42
N ILE A 160 0.90 -9.26 -13.61
CA ILE A 160 1.66 -10.16 -14.51
C ILE A 160 2.84 -9.41 -15.15
N ILE A 161 2.67 -8.12 -15.48
CA ILE A 161 3.72 -7.29 -16.09
C ILE A 161 4.67 -6.69 -15.02
N GLY A 162 4.17 -6.43 -13.80
CA GLY A 162 4.88 -5.71 -12.73
C GLY A 162 5.92 -6.53 -11.94
N GLY A 163 6.25 -7.73 -12.40
CA GLY A 163 7.35 -8.53 -11.89
C GLY A 163 8.71 -7.98 -12.30
N ARG A 164 9.08 -6.81 -11.78
CA ARG A 164 10.43 -6.22 -11.87
C ARG A 164 10.90 -5.73 -13.24
N GLU A 165 10.09 -5.13 -14.10
CA GLU A 165 10.69 -4.39 -15.23
C GLU A 165 9.72 -3.32 -15.73
N ASN A 166 10.05 -2.08 -15.39
CA ASN A 166 9.66 -0.88 -16.09
C ASN A 166 8.27 -0.28 -15.85
N GLN A 167 8.09 1.04 -15.77
CA GLN A 167 8.94 2.24 -15.69
C GLN A 167 7.94 3.41 -15.84
N TYR A 168 8.24 4.56 -15.25
CA TYR A 168 8.11 5.89 -15.86
C TYR A 168 6.97 6.22 -16.86
N LEU A 169 5.73 5.81 -16.59
CA LEU A 169 4.53 6.38 -17.17
C LEU A 169 3.59 6.69 -16.00
N ASN A 170 3.78 7.80 -15.30
CA ASN A 170 3.22 9.07 -15.75
C ASN A 170 1.86 8.85 -16.46
N LEU A 171 0.86 8.39 -15.71
CA LEU A 171 -0.57 8.50 -16.07
C LEU A 171 -1.06 9.96 -16.13
N ALA A 172 -0.15 10.94 -16.07
CA ALA A 172 -0.43 12.33 -16.43
C ALA A 172 -0.65 12.54 -17.95
N ASN A 173 -0.52 11.50 -18.79
CA ASN A 173 -0.75 11.57 -20.24
C ASN A 173 -1.77 10.55 -20.76
N LEU A 174 -2.91 10.38 -20.10
CA LEU A 174 -4.13 9.97 -20.81
C LEU A 174 -4.89 11.24 -21.17
N PRO A 175 -5.09 11.52 -22.48
CA PRO A 175 -5.73 12.74 -22.92
C PRO A 175 -7.16 12.78 -22.38
N PHE A 176 -7.56 13.95 -21.91
CA PHE A 176 -8.94 14.36 -22.01
C PHE A 176 -9.41 14.06 -23.43
N ILE A 177 -10.34 13.12 -23.59
CA ILE A 177 -11.14 12.98 -24.79
C ILE A 177 -12.58 13.24 -24.35
N GLU A 178 -12.94 14.50 -24.59
CA GLU A 178 -14.25 15.18 -24.65
C GLU A 178 -15.20 15.08 -23.45
#